data_AF-A0AAU5YCJ5-F1
#
_entry.id   AF-A0AAU5YCJ5-F1
#
_cell.length_a   1.000
_cell.length_b   1.000
_cell.length_c   1.000
_cell.angle_alpha   90.00
_cell.angle_beta   90.00
_cell.angle_gamma   90.00
#
_symmetry.space_group_name_H-M   'P 1'
#
loop_
_entity.id
_entity.type
_entity.pdbx_description
1 polymer ?
#
loop_
_entity_poly.entity_id
_entity_poly.type
_entity_poly.pdbx_seq_one_letter_code
_entity_poly.pdbx_strand_id
1 'polypeptide(L)'
;MDSELFPRERAQVAPGAVHVPDWLDETQQRELLAACRDWARPPAGLRTVRTPGGGTMTARQVCLGRHWYPYAYARTVADGDGAPVKPFPAWLGELGRRAVADALGPRETGRREAGKRAGGDEEAGEQEGAGSTAYDVALINFYDGDARMGMHRDADERSDAPVVSLSLGDTCVFRFGNTENRTRPYTDVELRSGDLFVFGGPSRLAYHGVPRVLPGTAPAGLGLTGRLNVTLRVSGFPDGT
;
A
#
# COMPACT_ATOMS: atom_id res chain seq x y z
N MET A 1 -18.46 9.99 -15.64
CA MET A 1 -18.83 11.30 -15.07
C MET A 1 -19.46 11.01 -13.72
N ASP A 2 -18.67 11.20 -12.66
CA ASP A 2 -19.10 10.92 -11.30
C ASP A 2 -20.15 11.95 -10.89
N SER A 3 -21.28 11.45 -10.42
CA SER A 3 -22.52 12.19 -10.21
C SER A 3 -22.59 12.84 -8.81
N GLU A 4 -21.49 13.45 -8.36
CA GLU A 4 -21.48 14.18 -7.09
C GLU A 4 -21.56 15.69 -7.33
N LEU A 5 -22.40 16.37 -6.54
CA LEU A 5 -22.60 17.83 -6.61
C LEU A 5 -21.34 18.61 -6.20
N PHE A 6 -20.46 17.98 -5.41
CA PHE A 6 -19.20 18.54 -4.93
C PHE A 6 -18.07 17.53 -5.12
N PRO A 7 -16.85 18.00 -5.43
CA PRO A 7 -15.68 17.12 -5.51
C PRO A 7 -15.34 16.55 -4.13
N ARG A 8 -14.80 15.32 -4.13
CA ARG A 8 -14.27 14.68 -2.92
C ARG A 8 -12.92 15.30 -2.57
N GLU A 9 -12.76 15.76 -1.34
CA GLU A 9 -11.58 16.51 -0.91
C GLU A 9 -10.53 15.62 -0.21
N ARG A 10 -9.26 16.01 -0.32
CA ARG A 10 -8.16 15.41 0.44
C ARG A 10 -8.44 15.55 1.94
N ALA A 11 -8.38 14.45 2.68
CA ALA A 11 -8.66 14.41 4.11
C ALA A 11 -7.51 13.80 4.91
N GLN A 12 -7.12 14.44 6.02
CA GLN A 12 -6.26 13.82 7.03
C GLN A 12 -7.14 12.98 7.96
N VAL A 13 -7.00 11.66 7.88
CA VAL A 13 -7.82 10.70 8.63
C VAL A 13 -7.28 10.50 10.05
N ALA A 14 -5.96 10.59 10.21
CA ALA A 14 -5.23 10.61 11.48
C ALA A 14 -3.86 11.29 11.27
N PRO A 15 -3.12 11.66 12.33
CA PRO A 15 -1.76 12.15 12.18
C PRO A 15 -0.88 11.17 11.39
N GLY A 16 -0.33 11.63 10.26
CA GLY A 16 0.43 10.79 9.33
C GLY A 16 -0.41 9.85 8.45
N ALA A 17 -1.74 9.96 8.39
CA ALA A 17 -2.61 9.17 7.54
C ALA A 17 -3.56 10.06 6.71
N VAL A 18 -3.49 9.96 5.38
CA VAL A 18 -4.18 10.87 4.44
C VAL A 18 -4.86 10.08 3.33
N HIS A 19 -6.11 10.43 3.06
CA HIS A 19 -6.90 9.99 1.91
C HIS A 19 -6.90 11.10 0.86
N VAL A 20 -6.58 10.75 -0.38
CA VAL A 20 -6.62 11.62 -1.55
C VAL A 20 -7.55 10.97 -2.59
N PRO A 21 -8.80 11.42 -2.67
CA PRO A 21 -9.74 10.95 -3.68
C PRO A 21 -9.26 11.25 -5.11
N ASP A 22 -9.64 10.39 -6.06
CA ASP A 22 -9.45 10.64 -7.51
C ASP A 22 -8.00 10.95 -7.92
N TRP A 23 -7.03 10.40 -7.17
CA TRP A 23 -5.61 10.68 -7.39
C TRP A 23 -5.05 10.03 -8.65
N LEU A 24 -5.53 8.82 -8.99
CA LEU A 24 -5.26 8.21 -10.29
C LEU A 24 -6.34 8.63 -11.29
N ASP A 25 -5.92 9.29 -12.37
CA ASP A 25 -6.81 9.52 -13.50
C ASP A 25 -7.19 8.20 -14.20
N GLU A 26 -8.20 8.24 -15.07
CA GLU A 26 -8.70 7.02 -15.72
C GLU A 26 -7.63 6.29 -16.55
N THR A 27 -6.68 7.01 -17.15
CA THR A 27 -5.62 6.41 -17.95
C THR A 27 -4.63 5.69 -17.05
N GLN A 28 -4.20 6.32 -15.96
CA GLN A 28 -3.35 5.71 -14.94
C GLN A 28 -4.02 4.49 -14.31
N GLN A 29 -5.33 4.53 -14.05
CA GLN A 29 -6.07 3.37 -13.56
C GLN A 29 -6.05 2.20 -14.56
N ARG A 30 -6.24 2.47 -15.86
CA ARG A 30 -6.17 1.44 -16.92
C ARG A 30 -4.77 0.85 -17.08
N GLU A 31 -3.73 1.69 -17.06
CA GLU A 31 -2.34 1.26 -17.16
C GLU A 31 -1.93 0.40 -15.95
N LEU A 32 -2.26 0.84 -14.74
CA LEU A 32 -1.99 0.08 -13.52
C LEU A 32 -2.76 -1.25 -13.51
N LEU A 33 -4.02 -1.26 -13.94
CA LEU A 33 -4.80 -2.49 -14.08
C LEU A 33 -4.19 -3.47 -15.09
N ALA A 34 -3.72 -2.98 -16.24
CA ALA A 34 -3.06 -3.81 -17.25
C ALA A 34 -1.79 -4.47 -16.67
N ALA A 35 -0.96 -3.69 -15.97
CA ALA A 35 0.21 -4.22 -15.28
C ALA A 35 -0.16 -5.26 -14.22
N CYS A 36 -1.20 -5.01 -13.40
CA CYS A 36 -1.71 -5.98 -12.43
C CYS A 36 -2.17 -7.29 -13.08
N ARG A 37 -2.82 -7.23 -14.25
CA ARG A 37 -3.23 -8.44 -14.99
C ARG A 37 -2.03 -9.25 -15.46
N ASP A 38 -0.98 -8.58 -15.92
CA ASP A 38 0.24 -9.27 -16.36
C ASP A 38 1.01 -9.88 -15.18
N TRP A 39 1.08 -9.18 -14.05
CA TRP A 39 1.65 -9.73 -12.82
C TRP A 39 0.82 -10.88 -12.25
N ALA A 40 -0.49 -10.91 -12.45
CA ALA A 40 -1.34 -12.00 -11.97
C ALA A 40 -1.08 -13.35 -12.69
N ARG A 41 -0.45 -13.33 -13.88
CA ARG A 41 -0.18 -14.56 -14.66
C ARG A 41 0.98 -15.36 -14.03
N PRO A 42 0.93 -16.71 -14.05
CA PRO A 42 2.07 -17.55 -13.68
C PRO A 42 3.29 -17.31 -14.58
N PRO A 43 4.51 -17.61 -14.10
CA PRO A 43 4.84 -18.01 -12.74
C PRO A 43 4.78 -16.85 -11.74
N ALA A 44 4.83 -17.14 -10.44
CA ALA A 44 4.72 -16.19 -9.34
C ALA A 44 3.48 -15.27 -9.42
N GLY A 45 2.39 -15.84 -9.90
CA GLY A 45 1.13 -15.14 -10.17
C GLY A 45 0.21 -15.01 -8.96
N LEU A 46 -1.06 -14.72 -9.24
CA LEU A 46 -2.09 -14.50 -8.23
C LEU A 46 -2.34 -15.79 -7.44
N ARG A 47 -2.24 -15.72 -6.11
CA ARG A 47 -2.41 -16.88 -5.23
C ARG A 47 -3.36 -16.61 -4.07
N THR A 48 -3.91 -17.68 -3.51
CA THR A 48 -4.63 -17.63 -2.23
C THR A 48 -3.63 -17.77 -1.09
N VAL A 49 -3.58 -16.79 -0.18
CA VAL A 49 -2.68 -16.86 0.98
C VAL A 49 -3.28 -17.77 2.06
N ARG A 50 -2.48 -18.70 2.56
CA ARG A 50 -2.84 -19.56 3.69
C ARG A 50 -2.28 -18.99 4.98
N THR A 51 -3.11 -18.84 5.99
CA THR A 51 -2.69 -18.36 7.30
C THR A 51 -2.14 -19.51 8.15
N PRO A 52 -1.22 -19.24 9.09
CA PRO A 52 -0.63 -20.29 9.93
C PRO A 52 -1.64 -21.06 10.80
N GLY A 53 -2.80 -20.47 11.07
CA GLY A 53 -3.92 -21.13 11.78
C GLY A 53 -4.78 -22.05 10.91
N GLY A 54 -4.36 -22.34 9.67
CA GLY A 54 -5.09 -23.20 8.73
C GLY A 54 -6.23 -22.53 7.97
N GLY A 55 -6.45 -21.23 8.18
CA GLY A 55 -7.41 -20.43 7.42
C GLY A 55 -6.84 -19.98 6.06
N THR A 56 -7.71 -19.48 5.20
CA THR A 56 -7.31 -18.82 3.94
C THR A 56 -7.76 -17.38 3.95
N MET A 57 -6.92 -16.48 3.45
CA MET A 57 -7.38 -15.14 3.09
C MET A 57 -8.32 -15.27 1.90
N THR A 58 -9.47 -14.62 1.98
CA THR A 58 -10.44 -14.57 0.87
C THR A 58 -9.93 -13.68 -0.26
N ALA A 59 -9.17 -12.63 0.08
CA ALA A 59 -8.38 -11.89 -0.90
C ALA A 59 -7.24 -12.76 -1.44
N ARG A 60 -7.04 -12.69 -2.77
CA ARG A 60 -5.91 -13.31 -3.46
C ARG A 60 -4.81 -12.27 -3.65
N GLN A 61 -3.55 -12.69 -3.71
CA GLN A 61 -2.42 -11.77 -3.70
C GLN A 61 -1.33 -12.12 -4.71
N VAL A 62 -0.72 -11.08 -5.31
CA VAL A 62 0.56 -11.13 -6.03
C VAL A 62 1.55 -10.24 -5.30
N CYS A 63 2.84 -10.60 -5.29
CA CYS A 63 3.91 -9.78 -4.73
C CYS A 63 4.95 -9.42 -5.81
N LEU A 64 5.50 -8.21 -5.71
CA LEU A 64 6.64 -7.75 -6.52
C LEU A 64 7.80 -7.35 -5.61
N GLY A 65 9.03 -7.57 -6.09
CA GLY A 65 10.29 -7.26 -5.42
C GLY A 65 10.66 -8.23 -4.31
N ARG A 66 9.76 -8.40 -3.33
CA ARG A 66 9.84 -9.44 -2.29
C ARG A 66 8.50 -10.10 -2.10
N HIS A 67 8.52 -11.41 -1.92
CA HIS A 67 7.35 -12.22 -1.69
C HIS A 67 6.93 -12.15 -0.23
N TRP A 68 5.82 -11.49 0.07
CA TRP A 68 5.25 -11.53 1.40
C TRP A 68 4.49 -12.84 1.60
N TYR A 69 4.74 -13.52 2.71
CA TYR A 69 3.92 -14.59 3.25
C TYR A 69 3.77 -14.33 4.76
N PRO A 70 2.84 -14.98 5.47
CA PRO A 70 2.57 -14.62 6.87
C PRO A 70 3.84 -14.50 7.73
N TYR A 71 4.08 -13.28 8.22
CA TYR A 71 5.15 -12.89 9.14
C TYR A 71 6.56 -12.80 8.54
N ALA A 72 6.72 -12.84 7.21
CA ALA A 72 8.03 -12.80 6.58
C ALA A 72 8.02 -12.40 5.10
N TYR A 73 9.22 -12.10 4.61
CA TYR A 73 9.49 -11.86 3.20
C TYR A 73 10.49 -12.89 2.65
N ALA A 74 10.29 -13.34 1.42
CA ALA A 74 11.17 -14.24 0.69
C ALA A 74 11.48 -13.72 -0.73
N ARG A 75 12.46 -14.33 -1.39
CA ARG A 75 12.78 -14.09 -2.82
C ARG A 75 12.01 -14.99 -3.78
N THR A 76 11.36 -16.01 -3.24
CA THR A 76 10.55 -16.97 -3.99
C THR A 76 9.15 -17.02 -3.40
N VAL A 77 8.20 -17.52 -4.19
CA VAL A 77 6.81 -17.76 -3.76
C VAL A 77 6.76 -18.99 -2.85
N ALA A 78 7.29 -18.84 -1.63
CA ALA A 78 7.56 -19.91 -0.67
C ALA A 78 6.29 -20.66 -0.21
N ASP A 79 5.12 -20.02 -0.29
CA ASP A 79 3.80 -20.56 0.02
C ASP A 79 2.95 -20.83 -1.24
N GLY A 80 3.58 -20.96 -2.42
CA GLY A 80 2.92 -21.16 -3.70
C GLY A 80 3.72 -22.02 -4.68
N ASP A 81 3.99 -21.51 -5.88
CA ASP A 81 4.63 -22.26 -6.97
C ASP A 81 6.16 -22.35 -6.87
N GLY A 82 6.76 -21.76 -5.84
CA GLY A 82 8.21 -21.77 -5.60
C GLY A 82 9.04 -20.94 -6.58
N ALA A 83 8.41 -20.28 -7.56
CA ALA A 83 9.11 -19.46 -8.54
C ALA A 83 9.73 -18.20 -7.88
N PRO A 84 10.77 -17.60 -8.49
CA PRO A 84 11.25 -16.28 -8.07
C PRO A 84 10.13 -15.24 -8.10
N VAL A 85 10.09 -14.37 -7.09
CA VAL A 85 9.14 -13.25 -7.06
C VAL A 85 9.37 -12.34 -8.26
N LYS A 86 8.29 -11.75 -8.77
CA LYS A 86 8.36 -10.81 -9.90
C LYS A 86 9.19 -9.57 -9.50
N PRO A 87 9.97 -8.99 -10.43
CA PRO A 87 10.76 -7.81 -10.12
C PRO A 87 9.87 -6.62 -9.76
N PHE A 88 10.37 -5.74 -8.91
CA PHE A 88 9.72 -4.46 -8.61
C PHE A 88 10.05 -3.44 -9.72
N PRO A 89 9.05 -2.88 -10.44
CA PRO A 89 9.31 -1.92 -11.50
C PRO A 89 9.71 -0.54 -10.96
N ALA A 90 10.73 0.08 -11.56
CA ALA A 90 11.22 1.41 -11.14
C ALA A 90 10.12 2.50 -11.21
N TRP A 91 9.26 2.46 -12.23
CA TRP A 91 8.15 3.41 -12.37
C TRP A 91 7.14 3.31 -11.22
N LEU A 92 6.96 2.12 -10.64
CA LEU A 92 6.09 1.91 -9.50
C LEU A 92 6.70 2.53 -8.22
N GLY A 93 8.03 2.52 -8.13
CA GLY A 93 8.77 3.20 -7.07
C GLY A 93 8.65 4.73 -7.14
N GLU A 94 8.74 5.29 -8.34
CA GLU A 94 8.45 6.71 -8.58
C GLU A 94 7.00 7.05 -8.21
N LEU A 95 6.04 6.21 -8.63
CA LEU A 95 4.63 6.39 -8.28
C LEU A 95 4.41 6.44 -6.76
N GLY A 96 5.08 5.56 -6.02
CA GLY A 96 5.06 5.55 -4.55
C GLY A 96 5.66 6.81 -3.93
N ARG A 97 6.80 7.30 -4.46
CA ARG A 97 7.39 8.57 -3.99
C ARG A 97 6.48 9.76 -4.23
N ARG A 98 5.89 9.87 -5.42
CA ARG A 98 4.92 10.92 -5.76
C ARG A 98 3.70 10.87 -4.85
N ALA A 99 3.15 9.67 -4.61
CA ALA A 99 2.03 9.47 -3.70
C ALA A 99 2.31 9.98 -2.28
N VAL A 100 3.50 9.70 -1.72
CA VAL A 100 3.89 10.23 -0.41
C VAL A 100 4.02 11.75 -0.43
N ALA A 101 4.66 12.32 -1.46
CA ALA A 101 4.84 13.75 -1.57
C ALA A 101 3.48 14.49 -1.65
N ASP A 102 2.53 13.97 -2.43
CA ASP A 102 1.20 14.56 -2.59
C ASP A 102 0.34 14.39 -1.32
N ALA A 103 0.46 13.26 -0.62
CA ALA A 103 -0.35 12.96 0.55
C ALA A 103 0.20 13.60 1.84
N LEU A 104 1.49 13.44 2.13
CA LEU A 104 2.12 13.83 3.40
C LEU A 104 2.99 15.10 3.29
N GLY A 105 3.24 15.57 2.07
CA GLY A 105 4.12 16.70 1.81
C GLY A 105 5.61 16.31 1.82
N PRO A 106 6.49 17.23 1.37
CA PRO A 106 7.91 16.94 1.15
C PRO A 106 8.77 16.73 2.42
N ARG A 107 8.20 16.88 3.64
CA ARG A 107 8.98 16.86 4.91
C ARG A 107 8.95 15.53 5.67
N GLU A 108 8.11 14.57 5.29
CA GLU A 108 7.98 13.29 6.00
C GLU A 108 8.76 12.13 5.35
N THR A 109 9.41 12.37 4.21
CA THR A 109 10.15 11.35 3.45
C THR A 109 11.52 10.95 4.04
N GLY A 110 11.91 11.47 5.21
CA GLY A 110 13.28 11.26 5.72
C GLY A 110 13.54 11.55 7.20
N ARG A 111 12.54 11.49 8.09
CA ARG A 111 12.80 11.75 9.51
C ARG A 111 13.28 10.46 10.22
N ARG A 112 14.58 10.17 10.16
CA ARG A 112 15.23 9.38 11.23
C ARG A 112 15.07 10.16 12.53
N GLU A 113 14.60 9.52 13.60
CA GLU A 113 14.61 10.15 14.92
C GLU A 113 16.06 10.52 15.28
N ALA A 114 16.35 11.81 15.25
CA ALA A 114 17.61 12.35 15.74
C ALA A 114 17.60 12.22 17.27
N GLY A 115 18.20 11.13 17.76
CA GLY A 115 18.55 11.00 19.17
C GLY A 115 19.33 12.24 19.63
N LYS A 116 18.82 12.87 20.68
CA LYS A 116 19.40 14.02 21.38
C LYS A 116 20.90 13.84 21.58
N ARG A 117 21.73 14.48 20.76
CA ARG A 117 23.16 14.69 21.03
C ARG A 117 23.38 16.17 21.32
N ALA A 118 23.96 16.42 22.48
CA ALA A 118 24.33 17.74 22.94
C ALA A 118 25.66 18.16 22.29
N GLY A 119 25.70 19.41 21.80
CA GLY A 119 26.89 20.26 21.72
C GLY A 119 27.87 20.06 20.55
N GLY A 120 28.19 21.17 19.88
CA GLY A 120 29.40 21.34 19.05
C GLY A 120 29.13 21.99 17.70
N ASP A 121 29.52 23.25 17.55
CA ASP A 121 29.61 23.99 16.29
C ASP A 121 30.55 23.28 15.29
N GLU A 122 30.18 23.20 14.01
CA GLU A 122 31.11 23.30 12.86
C GLU A 122 30.38 23.18 11.49
N GLU A 123 30.59 24.22 10.69
CA GLU A 123 30.70 24.31 9.23
C GLU A 123 29.65 23.66 8.29
N ALA A 124 28.93 24.56 7.59
CA ALA A 124 28.03 24.28 6.50
C ALA A 124 28.78 23.79 5.25
N GLY A 125 28.86 22.47 5.10
CA GLY A 125 29.01 21.81 3.81
C GLY A 125 27.63 21.44 3.27
N GLU A 126 27.29 21.93 2.07
CA GLU A 126 26.14 21.45 1.29
C GLU A 126 26.36 19.98 0.96
N GLN A 127 25.86 19.09 1.80
CA GLN A 127 25.74 17.66 1.49
C GLN A 127 24.40 17.43 0.81
N GLU A 128 24.47 17.16 -0.49
CA GLU A 128 23.39 16.69 -1.34
C GLU A 128 22.56 15.60 -0.63
N GLY A 129 21.24 15.70 -0.78
CA GLY A 129 20.24 15.06 0.06
C GLY A 129 20.45 13.56 0.29
N ALA A 130 20.45 13.18 1.57
CA ALA A 130 20.37 11.80 2.02
C ALA A 130 19.15 11.09 1.38
N GLY A 131 19.46 10.17 0.46
CA GLY A 131 18.63 9.23 -0.28
C GLY A 131 17.12 9.19 0.00
N SER A 132 16.32 9.54 -1.01
CA SER A 132 14.91 9.16 -1.03
C SER A 132 14.79 7.65 -0.86
N THR A 133 14.11 7.18 0.18
CA THR A 133 13.89 5.75 0.39
C THR A 133 13.11 5.17 -0.79
N ALA A 134 13.73 4.25 -1.52
CA ALA A 134 13.10 3.65 -2.70
C ALA A 134 12.13 2.55 -2.27
N TYR A 135 10.87 2.66 -2.68
CA TYR A 135 9.92 1.56 -2.61
C TYR A 135 10.46 0.37 -3.40
N ASP A 136 10.39 -0.82 -2.81
CA ASP A 136 10.96 -2.05 -3.36
C ASP A 136 10.04 -3.26 -3.19
N VAL A 137 8.86 -3.07 -2.59
CA VAL A 137 7.85 -4.11 -2.39
C VAL A 137 6.49 -3.59 -2.83
N ALA A 138 5.77 -4.41 -3.60
CA ALA A 138 4.36 -4.19 -3.89
C ALA A 138 3.54 -5.45 -3.57
N LEU A 139 2.45 -5.29 -2.83
CA LEU A 139 1.43 -6.31 -2.62
C LEU A 139 0.19 -5.92 -3.40
N ILE A 140 -0.22 -6.75 -4.36
CA ILE A 140 -1.43 -6.56 -5.14
C ILE A 140 -2.48 -7.52 -4.59
N ASN A 141 -3.49 -6.97 -3.92
CA ASN A 141 -4.60 -7.73 -3.33
C ASN A 141 -5.83 -7.64 -4.24
N PHE A 142 -6.34 -8.77 -4.69
CA PHE A 142 -7.61 -8.91 -5.39
C PHE A 142 -8.71 -9.39 -4.44
N TYR A 143 -9.81 -8.67 -4.39
CA TYR A 143 -11.00 -8.97 -3.62
C TYR A 143 -12.14 -9.22 -4.61
N ASP A 144 -12.75 -10.40 -4.55
CA ASP A 144 -14.09 -10.58 -5.09
C ASP A 144 -15.13 -9.93 -4.17
N GLY A 145 -16.43 -10.01 -4.53
CA GLY A 145 -17.49 -9.31 -3.81
C GLY A 145 -17.67 -9.73 -2.34
N ASP A 146 -17.22 -10.93 -1.95
CA ASP A 146 -17.36 -11.47 -0.59
C ASP A 146 -16.05 -11.42 0.21
N ALA A 147 -14.94 -11.10 -0.47
CA ALA A 147 -13.63 -11.04 0.14
C ALA A 147 -13.50 -9.88 1.13
N ARG A 148 -12.80 -10.16 2.23
CA ARG A 148 -12.60 -9.24 3.35
C ARG A 148 -11.22 -9.45 3.95
N MET A 149 -10.72 -8.41 4.61
CA MET A 149 -9.45 -8.43 5.32
C MET A 149 -9.64 -7.88 6.73
N GLY A 150 -9.38 -8.73 7.73
CA GLY A 150 -9.48 -8.34 9.13
C GLY A 150 -8.44 -7.29 9.52
N MET A 151 -8.58 -6.74 10.72
CA MET A 151 -7.64 -5.76 11.26
C MET A 151 -6.23 -6.38 11.42
N HIS A 152 -5.29 -5.83 10.67
CA HIS A 152 -3.88 -6.21 10.65
C HIS A 152 -3.02 -4.95 10.60
N ARG A 153 -1.70 -5.10 10.74
CA ARG A 153 -0.75 -4.01 10.57
C ARG A 153 0.38 -4.50 9.69
N ASP A 154 1.01 -3.57 8.98
CA ASP A 154 2.15 -3.85 8.11
C ASP A 154 3.43 -3.68 8.93
N ALA A 155 3.92 -4.78 9.51
CA ALA A 155 5.01 -4.76 10.49
C ALA A 155 6.17 -5.72 10.16
N ASP A 156 6.14 -6.35 8.98
CA ASP A 156 7.15 -7.32 8.56
C ASP A 156 8.33 -6.65 7.83
N GLU A 157 8.23 -5.35 7.54
CA GLU A 157 9.32 -4.55 6.98
C GLU A 157 10.29 -4.06 8.07
N ARG A 158 11.56 -3.84 7.71
CA ARG A 158 12.56 -3.17 8.55
C ARG A 158 12.52 -1.65 8.46
N SER A 159 11.83 -1.10 7.46
CA SER A 159 11.71 0.34 7.25
C SER A 159 10.42 0.88 7.86
N ASP A 160 10.53 2.07 8.42
CA ASP A 160 9.46 2.93 8.92
C ASP A 160 8.87 3.86 7.85
N ALA A 161 9.33 3.76 6.59
CA ALA A 161 8.81 4.57 5.49
C ALA A 161 7.30 4.36 5.30
N PRO A 162 6.54 5.39 4.87
CA PRO A 162 5.10 5.30 4.71
C PRO A 162 4.65 4.11 3.85
N VAL A 163 3.43 3.64 4.11
CA VAL A 163 2.72 2.70 3.25
C VAL A 163 1.83 3.50 2.30
N VAL A 164 1.92 3.19 1.01
CA VAL A 164 1.07 3.76 -0.05
C VAL A 164 0.08 2.69 -0.48
N SER A 165 -1.21 3.05 -0.55
CA SER A 165 -2.30 2.15 -0.92
C SER A 165 -3.12 2.79 -2.04
N LEU A 166 -3.12 2.17 -3.22
CA LEU A 166 -3.88 2.59 -4.38
C LEU A 166 -5.09 1.67 -4.56
N SER A 167 -6.26 2.23 -4.89
CA SER A 167 -7.50 1.46 -5.07
C SER A 167 -7.98 1.48 -6.52
N LEU A 168 -8.42 0.32 -7.02
CA LEU A 168 -8.99 0.14 -8.36
C LEU A 168 -10.24 -0.76 -8.28
N GLY A 169 -11.27 -0.45 -9.06
CA GLY A 169 -12.48 -1.26 -9.16
C GLY A 169 -13.51 -0.95 -8.09
N ASP A 170 -14.15 -1.98 -7.53
CA ASP A 170 -15.24 -1.82 -6.58
C ASP A 170 -14.78 -1.06 -5.32
N THR A 171 -15.63 -0.13 -4.87
CA THR A 171 -15.46 0.63 -3.64
C THR A 171 -15.34 -0.31 -2.45
N CYS A 172 -14.50 0.02 -1.48
CA CYS A 172 -14.50 -0.68 -0.19
C CYS A 172 -14.70 0.27 0.98
N VAL A 173 -15.24 -0.27 2.07
CA VAL A 173 -15.09 0.32 3.39
C VAL A 173 -13.69 -0.07 3.89
N PHE A 174 -12.80 0.90 4.01
CA PHE A 174 -11.49 0.76 4.60
C PHE A 174 -11.53 1.23 6.05
N ARG A 175 -11.22 0.33 6.97
CA ARG A 175 -11.21 0.62 8.40
C ARG A 175 -9.79 0.96 8.83
N PHE A 176 -9.56 2.18 9.29
CA PHE A 176 -8.27 2.67 9.77
C PHE A 176 -8.29 2.90 11.29
N GLY A 177 -7.50 2.13 12.04
CA GLY A 177 -7.49 2.09 13.50
C GLY A 177 -6.31 2.81 14.14
N ASN A 178 -6.06 2.48 15.40
CA ASN A 178 -4.93 2.96 16.19
C ASN A 178 -3.71 2.01 16.07
N THR A 179 -2.59 2.37 16.69
CA THR A 179 -1.33 1.59 16.69
C THR A 179 -1.23 0.56 17.82
N GLU A 180 -2.16 0.59 18.80
CA GLU A 180 -2.07 -0.19 20.02
C GLU A 180 -2.73 -1.56 19.87
N ASN A 181 -3.94 -1.60 19.29
CA ASN A 181 -4.75 -2.81 19.23
C ASN A 181 -5.69 -2.85 18.02
N ARG A 182 -6.28 -4.02 17.77
CA ARG A 182 -7.21 -4.29 16.65
C ARG A 182 -8.63 -3.72 16.84
N THR A 183 -8.90 -3.05 17.96
CA THR A 183 -10.24 -2.58 18.33
C THR A 183 -10.34 -1.06 18.21
N ARG A 184 -11.43 -0.47 18.72
CA ARG A 184 -11.65 0.97 18.64
C ARG A 184 -10.56 1.76 19.42
N PRO A 185 -10.31 3.03 19.06
CA PRO A 185 -10.96 3.79 18.00
C PRO A 185 -10.49 3.40 16.59
N TYR A 186 -11.40 3.51 15.62
CA TYR A 186 -11.12 3.43 14.19
C TYR A 186 -12.03 4.38 13.42
N THR A 187 -11.58 4.81 12.25
CA THR A 187 -12.33 5.58 11.25
C THR A 187 -12.55 4.71 10.03
N ASP A 188 -13.80 4.59 9.59
CA ASP A 188 -14.14 3.94 8.33
C ASP A 188 -14.13 4.99 7.22
N VAL A 189 -13.43 4.69 6.13
CA VAL A 189 -13.27 5.55 4.95
C VAL A 189 -13.70 4.75 3.72
N GLU A 190 -14.54 5.31 2.87
CA GLU A 190 -14.83 4.71 1.57
C GLU A 190 -13.68 4.99 0.60
N LEU A 191 -13.03 3.94 0.11
CA LEU A 191 -12.01 4.03 -0.93
C LEU A 191 -12.60 3.55 -2.25
N ARG A 192 -12.71 4.47 -3.21
CA ARG A 192 -13.23 4.21 -4.56
C ARG A 192 -12.09 3.95 -5.55
N SER A 193 -12.44 3.55 -6.76
CA SER A 193 -11.46 3.41 -7.84
C SER A 193 -10.76 4.74 -8.11
N GLY A 194 -9.44 4.73 -8.13
CA GLY A 194 -8.60 5.91 -8.31
C GLY A 194 -8.12 6.57 -7.03
N ASP A 195 -8.66 6.18 -5.87
CA ASP A 195 -8.28 6.78 -4.60
C ASP A 195 -6.89 6.33 -4.14
N LEU A 196 -6.17 7.28 -3.54
CA LEU A 196 -4.91 7.07 -2.83
C LEU A 196 -5.15 7.16 -1.32
N PHE A 197 -4.55 6.26 -0.57
CA PHE A 197 -4.43 6.36 0.87
C PHE A 197 -2.96 6.14 1.28
N VAL A 198 -2.40 7.05 2.07
CA VAL A 198 -1.02 6.96 2.57
C VAL A 198 -1.02 7.04 4.07
N PHE A 199 -0.28 6.15 4.73
CA PHE A 199 -0.06 6.23 6.17
C PHE A 199 1.39 5.96 6.55
N GLY A 200 1.95 6.83 7.39
CA GLY A 200 3.33 6.79 7.85
C GLY A 200 3.49 7.49 9.19
N GLY A 201 4.73 7.75 9.60
CA GLY A 201 5.05 8.44 10.85
C GLY A 201 4.30 7.85 12.06
N PRO A 202 3.53 8.65 12.83
CA PRO A 202 2.75 8.17 13.97
C PRO A 202 1.76 7.05 13.64
N SER A 203 1.30 6.99 12.39
CA SER A 203 0.31 6.02 11.92
C SER A 203 0.93 4.85 11.15
N ARG A 204 2.27 4.77 11.03
CA ARG A 204 2.96 3.73 10.21
C ARG A 204 2.58 2.31 10.59
N LEU A 205 2.32 2.05 11.88
CA LEU A 205 1.96 0.74 12.42
C LEU A 205 0.48 0.65 12.82
N ALA A 206 -0.38 1.52 12.27
CA ALA A 206 -1.81 1.51 12.56
C ALA A 206 -2.46 0.21 12.07
N TYR A 207 -3.32 -0.35 12.92
CA TYR A 207 -4.15 -1.47 12.52
C TYR A 207 -5.17 -1.00 11.49
N HIS A 208 -5.34 -1.74 10.39
CA HIS A 208 -6.29 -1.42 9.34
C HIS A 208 -6.84 -2.69 8.68
N GLY A 209 -7.91 -2.54 7.90
CA GLY A 209 -8.54 -3.66 7.23
C GLY A 209 -9.60 -3.25 6.22
N VAL A 210 -10.14 -4.25 5.53
CA VAL A 210 -11.21 -4.11 4.54
C VAL A 210 -12.39 -4.96 5.03
N PRO A 211 -13.25 -4.43 5.92
CA PRO A 211 -14.43 -5.16 6.40
C PRO A 211 -15.42 -5.50 5.30
N ARG A 212 -15.51 -4.70 4.23
CA ARG A 212 -16.51 -4.85 3.17
C ARG A 212 -16.05 -4.27 1.84
N VAL A 213 -16.32 -4.98 0.75
CA VAL A 213 -16.32 -4.47 -0.62
C VAL A 213 -17.77 -4.23 -1.05
N LEU A 214 -18.02 -3.21 -1.86
CA LEU A 214 -19.33 -2.84 -2.39
C LEU A 214 -19.40 -3.25 -3.87
N PRO A 215 -19.95 -4.44 -4.20
CA PRO A 215 -19.91 -4.96 -5.57
C PRO A 215 -20.69 -4.08 -6.55
N GLY A 216 -20.20 -3.98 -7.79
CA GLY A 216 -20.88 -3.26 -8.87
C GLY A 216 -20.71 -1.75 -8.80
N THR A 217 -19.73 -1.27 -8.03
CA THR A 217 -19.40 0.16 -7.91
C THR A 217 -18.16 0.56 -8.71
N ALA A 218 -17.46 -0.41 -9.31
CA ALA A 218 -16.35 -0.14 -10.22
C ALA A 218 -16.78 0.76 -11.40
N PRO A 219 -15.93 1.70 -11.85
CA PRO A 219 -16.19 2.48 -13.05
C PRO A 219 -16.36 1.57 -14.27
N ALA A 220 -17.45 1.74 -15.02
CA ALA A 220 -17.77 0.87 -16.15
C ALA A 220 -16.63 0.81 -17.20
N GLY A 221 -15.93 1.92 -17.42
CA GLY A 221 -14.81 2.02 -18.38
C GLY A 221 -13.50 1.35 -17.91
N LEU A 222 -13.38 0.94 -16.65
CA LEU A 222 -12.19 0.27 -16.14
C LEU A 222 -12.12 -1.21 -16.56
N GLY A 223 -13.27 -1.84 -16.76
CA GLY A 223 -13.36 -3.25 -17.16
C GLY A 223 -12.84 -4.24 -16.10
N LEU A 224 -12.93 -3.88 -14.81
CA LEU A 224 -12.62 -4.74 -13.67
C LEU A 224 -13.91 -5.11 -12.93
N THR A 225 -14.08 -6.39 -12.64
CA THR A 225 -15.10 -6.89 -11.70
C THR A 225 -14.41 -7.27 -10.40
N GLY A 226 -14.91 -6.76 -9.27
CA GLY A 226 -14.21 -6.84 -7.98
C GLY A 226 -13.30 -5.64 -7.74
N ARG A 227 -12.44 -5.77 -6.73
CA ARG A 227 -11.53 -4.72 -6.28
C ARG A 227 -10.09 -5.18 -6.34
N LEU A 228 -9.22 -4.29 -6.79
CA LEU A 228 -7.77 -4.40 -6.63
C LEU A 228 -7.25 -3.32 -5.68
N ASN A 229 -6.25 -3.69 -4.92
CA ASN A 229 -5.45 -2.77 -4.13
C ASN A 229 -3.97 -3.03 -4.39
N VAL A 230 -3.24 -1.96 -4.69
CA VAL A 230 -1.78 -2.00 -4.85
C VAL A 230 -1.16 -1.29 -3.67
N THR A 231 -0.52 -2.05 -2.79
CA THR A 231 0.15 -1.53 -1.59
C THR A 231 1.65 -1.50 -1.81
N LEU A 232 2.25 -0.32 -1.79
CA LEU A 232 3.69 -0.14 -1.92
C LEU A 232 4.32 0.04 -0.54
N ARG A 233 5.46 -0.62 -0.34
CA ARG A 233 6.23 -0.56 0.90
C ARG A 233 7.72 -0.46 0.61
N VAL A 234 8.46 0.08 1.58
CA VAL A 234 9.91 -0.06 1.64
C VAL A 234 10.22 -1.19 2.60
N SER A 235 10.96 -2.19 2.15
CA SER A 235 11.29 -3.36 2.93
C SER A 235 12.40 -3.11 3.95
N GLY A 236 13.38 -2.26 3.61
CA GLY A 236 14.56 -2.00 4.44
C GLY A 236 15.55 -3.19 4.52
N PHE A 237 15.37 -4.21 3.67
CA PHE A 237 16.32 -5.31 3.54
C PHE A 237 17.39 -4.97 2.48
N PRO A 238 18.65 -5.41 2.66
CA PRO A 238 19.70 -5.16 1.68
C PRO A 238 19.45 -5.88 0.35
N ASP A 239 19.97 -5.29 -0.73
CA ASP A 239 20.04 -5.87 -2.07
C ASP A 239 21.04 -7.03 -2.05
N GLY A 240 20.57 -8.25 -1.73
CA GLY A 240 21.40 -9.45 -1.72
C GLY A 240 20.98 -10.55 -0.73
N THR A 241 20.10 -10.25 0.21
CA THR A 241 19.43 -11.26 1.06
C THR A 241 18.09 -11.70 0.49
#